data_AF-A0A2K1EFR3-F1
#
_entry.id   AF-A0A2K1EFR3-F1
#
_cell.length_a   1.000
_cell.length_b   1.000
_cell.length_c   1.000
_cell.angle_alpha   90.00
_cell.angle_beta   90.00
_cell.angle_gamma   90.00
#
_symmetry.space_group_name_H-M   'P 1'
#
loop_
_entity.id
_entity.type
_entity.pdbx_description
1 polymer ?
#
loop_
_entity_poly.entity_id
_entity_poly.type
_entity_poly.pdbx_seq_one_letter_code
_entity_poly.pdbx_strand_id
1 'polypeptide(L)'
;MELKYLLIGVLSLLGSGVIYTMERFISVIQWAANSVPVKLNSSGISMSEPDMPSFVDNIFVIILFVCGLMILGYGVYERRTR
;
A
#
# COMPACT_ATOMS: atom_id res chain seq x y z
N MET A 1 -8.85 -24.61 -12.95
CA MET A 1 -7.56 -23.98 -12.63
C MET A 1 -7.67 -22.47 -12.65
N GLU A 2 -8.38 -21.89 -13.62
CA GLU A 2 -8.66 -20.46 -13.79
C GLU A 2 -9.13 -19.68 -12.55
N LEU A 3 -10.08 -20.21 -11.78
CA LEU A 3 -10.57 -19.53 -10.57
C LEU A 3 -9.46 -19.30 -9.54
N LYS A 4 -8.46 -20.19 -9.49
CA LYS A 4 -7.31 -20.06 -8.58
C LYS A 4 -6.44 -18.87 -8.97
N TYR A 5 -6.17 -18.68 -10.27
CA TYR A 5 -5.37 -17.54 -10.75
C TYR A 5 -6.09 -16.21 -10.51
N LEU A 6 -7.40 -16.16 -10.76
CA LEU A 6 -8.19 -14.96 -10.45
C LEU A 6 -8.17 -14.64 -8.95
N LEU A 7 -8.36 -15.64 -8.09
CA LEU A 7 -8.28 -15.46 -6.63
C LEU A 7 -6.90 -14.98 -6.17
N ILE A 8 -5.83 -15.61 -6.66
CA ILE A 8 -4.46 -15.23 -6.30
C ILE A 8 -4.17 -13.80 -6.76
N GLY A 9 -4.53 -13.44 -8.00
CA GLY A 9 -4.34 -12.09 -8.52
C GLY A 9 -5.07 -11.04 -7.68
N VAL A 10 -6.34 -11.29 -7.34
CA VAL A 10 -7.12 -10.39 -6.46
C VAL A 10 -6.51 -10.28 -5.07
N LEU A 11 -6.10 -11.40 -4.46
CA LEU A 11 -5.46 -11.38 -3.13
C LEU A 11 -4.14 -10.61 -3.13
N SER A 12 -3.32 -10.73 -4.19
CA SER A 12 -2.10 -9.95 -4.34
C SER A 12 -2.37 -8.45 -4.47
N LEU A 13 -3.40 -8.06 -5.24
CA LEU A 13 -3.80 -6.65 -5.36
C LEU A 13 -4.33 -6.08 -4.04
N LEU A 14 -5.17 -6.84 -3.33
CA LEU A 14 -5.66 -6.46 -2.02
C LEU A 14 -4.52 -6.34 -1.00
N GLY A 15 -3.58 -7.29 -1.02
CA GLY A 15 -2.40 -7.25 -0.15
C GLY A 15 -1.54 -6.00 -0.40
N SER A 16 -1.29 -5.65 -1.66
CA SER A 16 -0.61 -4.41 -2.03
C SER A 16 -1.33 -3.17 -1.49
N GLY A 17 -2.64 -3.08 -1.67
CA GLY A 17 -3.45 -1.97 -1.17
C GLY A 17 -3.46 -1.85 0.36
N VAL A 18 -3.50 -2.98 1.07
CA VAL A 18 -3.45 -3.02 2.54
C VAL A 18 -2.09 -2.53 3.04
N ILE A 19 -0.99 -3.02 2.47
CA ILE A 19 0.36 -2.57 2.85
C ILE A 19 0.49 -1.07 2.63
N TYR A 20 0.12 -0.58 1.44
CA TYR A 20 0.17 0.85 1.13
C TYR A 20 -0.64 1.72 2.10
N THR A 21 -1.84 1.27 2.45
CA THR A 21 -2.70 1.99 3.41
C THR A 21 -2.11 1.97 4.81
N MET A 22 -1.54 0.85 5.24
CA MET A 22 -0.90 0.72 6.55
C MET A 22 0.32 1.63 6.68
N GLU A 23 1.13 1.76 5.63
CA GLU A 23 2.28 2.67 5.64
C GLU A 23 1.85 4.12 5.84
N ARG A 24 0.84 4.57 5.09
CA ARG A 24 0.29 5.92 5.27
C ARG A 24 -0.33 6.13 6.64
N PHE A 25 -0.99 5.10 7.18
CA PHE A 25 -1.55 5.15 8.53
C PHE A 25 -0.46 5.29 9.59
N ILE A 26 0.65 4.54 9.46
CA ILE A 26 1.81 4.64 10.35
C ILE A 26 2.43 6.04 10.28
N SER A 27 2.58 6.62 9.08
CA SER A 27 3.10 7.99 8.93
C SER A 27 2.23 9.03 9.63
N VAL A 28 0.90 8.88 9.59
CA VAL A 28 -0.02 9.77 10.32
C VAL A 28 0.14 9.61 11.83
N ILE A 29 0.27 8.37 12.34
CA ILE A 29 0.51 8.12 13.77
C ILE A 29 1.84 8.71 14.21
N GLN A 30 2.91 8.51 13.44
CA GLN A 30 4.24 9.05 13.74
C GLN A 30 4.23 10.58 13.76
N TRP A 31 3.57 11.19 12.78
CA TRP A 31 3.39 12.64 12.75
C TRP A 31 2.61 13.15 13.96
N ALA A 32 1.51 12.50 14.34
CA ALA A 32 0.73 12.86 15.52
C ALA A 32 1.56 12.71 16.81
N ALA A 33 2.30 11.60 16.94
CA ALA A 33 3.17 11.32 18.09
C ALA A 33 4.30 12.35 18.23
N ASN A 34 4.85 12.85 17.13
CA ASN A 34 5.89 13.88 17.14
C ASN A 34 5.34 15.30 17.33
N SER A 35 4.11 15.57 16.85
CA SER A 35 3.50 16.90 16.93
C SER A 35 3.00 17.25 18.34
N VAL A 36 2.52 16.26 19.11
CA VAL A 36 2.03 16.46 20.49
C VAL A 36 3.11 17.00 21.44
N PRO A 37 4.31 16.40 21.57
CA PRO A 37 5.36 16.90 22.47
C PRO A 37 5.95 18.24 22.02
N VAL A 38 6.05 18.52 20.71
CA VAL A 38 6.54 19.82 20.19
C VAL A 38 5.58 20.96 20.55
N LYS A 39 4.26 20.72 20.48
CA LYS A 39 3.25 21.71 20.91
C LYS A 39 3.26 21.94 22.42
N LEU A 40 3.60 20.93 23.22
CA LEU A 40 3.66 21.03 24.69
C LEU A 40 4.93 21.76 25.18
N ASN A 41 6.07 21.58 24.51
CA ASN A 41 7.34 22.14 24.96
C ASN A 41 7.75 23.45 24.26
N SER A 42 7.00 23.93 23.26
CA SER A 42 7.29 25.14 22.46
C SER A 42 8.65 25.17 21.75
N SER A 43 9.41 24.06 21.80
CA SER A 43 10.75 23.91 21.25
C SER A 43 10.71 23.00 20.03
N GLY A 44 10.53 23.59 18.85
CA GLY A 44 10.70 22.89 17.58
C GLY A 44 9.78 23.36 16.46
N ILE A 45 10.22 23.16 15.22
CA ILE A 45 9.39 23.32 14.03
C ILE A 45 8.47 22.09 13.97
N SER A 46 7.20 22.27 14.32
CA SER A 46 6.18 21.25 14.06
C SER A 46 6.01 21.14 12.54
N MET A 47 6.21 19.95 11.97
CA MET A 47 5.79 19.71 10.59
C MET A 47 4.27 19.93 10.53
N SER A 48 3.82 20.76 9.60
CA SER A 48 2.39 21.07 9.43
C SER A 48 1.61 19.86 8.93
N GLU A 49 2.29 18.94 8.23
CA GLU A 49 1.69 17.80 7.55
C GLU A 49 2.53 16.53 7.75
N PRO A 50 1.88 15.35 7.77
CA PRO A 50 2.57 14.07 7.79
C PRO A 50 3.31 13.82 6.47
N ASP A 51 4.55 13.34 6.56
CA ASP A 51 5.30 12.86 5.40
C ASP A 51 4.70 11.52 4.94
N MET A 52 3.90 11.58 3.88
CA MET A 52 3.10 10.45 3.40
C MET A 52 3.86 9.68 2.33
N PRO A 53 4.09 8.37 2.51
CA PRO A 53 4.79 7.56 1.51
C PRO A 53 3.98 7.50 0.22
N SER A 54 4.71 7.68 -0.88
CA SER A 54 4.23 7.45 -2.23
C SER A 54 4.03 5.97 -2.49
N PHE A 55 3.21 5.64 -3.49
CA PHE A 55 2.96 4.26 -3.90
C PHE A 55 4.25 3.52 -4.31
N VAL A 56 5.24 4.27 -4.80
CA VAL A 56 6.50 3.73 -5.30
C VAL A 56 7.60 3.61 -4.26
N ASP A 57 7.37 4.11 -3.04
CA ASP A 57 8.41 4.13 -2.00
C ASP A 57 8.60 2.74 -1.38
N ASN A 58 7.57 1.90 -1.42
CA ASN A 58 7.67 0.50 -0.99
C ASN A 58 7.71 -0.45 -2.19
N ILE A 59 8.87 -1.08 -2.37
CA ILE A 59 9.09 -2.08 -3.42
C ILE A 59 8.13 -3.28 -3.32
N PHE A 60 7.70 -3.68 -2.11
CA PHE A 60 6.75 -4.77 -1.93
C PHE A 60 5.35 -4.41 -2.43
N VAL A 61 4.92 -3.16 -2.24
CA VAL A 61 3.63 -2.66 -2.76
C VAL A 61 3.62 -2.75 -4.28
N ILE A 62 4.68 -2.28 -4.94
CA ILE A 62 4.83 -2.34 -6.40
C ILE A 62 4.88 -3.79 -6.89
N ILE A 63 5.73 -4.63 -6.31
CA ILE A 63 5.88 -6.03 -6.75
C ILE A 63 4.56 -6.78 -6.63
N LEU A 64 3.87 -6.67 -5.49
CA LEU A 64 2.58 -7.34 -5.29
C LEU A 64 1.51 -6.80 -6.24
N PHE A 65 1.52 -5.50 -6.52
CA PHE A 65 0.59 -4.89 -7.47
C PHE A 65 0.82 -5.40 -8.90
N VAL A 66 2.05 -5.33 -9.40
CA VAL A 66 2.40 -5.76 -10.76
C VAL A 66 2.18 -7.26 -10.93
N CYS A 67 2.65 -8.09 -9.97
CA CYS A 67 2.40 -9.53 -10.00
C CYS A 67 0.90 -9.86 -9.94
N GLY A 68 0.14 -9.16 -9.09
CA GLY A 68 -1.32 -9.31 -9.01
C GLY A 68 -2.00 -9.00 -10.34
N LEU A 69 -1.62 -7.92 -11.01
CA LEU A 69 -2.13 -7.56 -12.35
C LEU A 69 -1.78 -8.61 -13.41
N MET A 70 -0.54 -9.09 -13.44
CA MET A 70 -0.12 -10.10 -14.42
C MET A 70 -0.88 -11.42 -14.24
N ILE A 71 -1.01 -11.90 -13.01
CA ILE A 71 -1.72 -13.15 -12.71
C ILE A 71 -3.20 -13.02 -13.02
N LEU A 72 -3.81 -11.89 -12.69
CA LEU A 72 -5.21 -11.62 -12.99
C LEU A 72 -5.45 -11.53 -14.50
N GLY A 73 -4.58 -10.82 -15.23
CA GLY A 73 -4.61 -10.73 -16.69
C GLY A 73 -4.48 -12.10 -17.36
N TYR A 74 -3.56 -12.93 -16.88
CA TYR A 74 -3.41 -14.32 -17.34
C TYR A 74 -4.68 -15.15 -17.06
N GLY A 75 -5.25 -15.06 -15.85
CA GLY A 75 -6.48 -15.77 -15.50
C GLY A 75 -7.68 -15.35 -16.35
N VAL A 76 -7.77 -14.08 -16.74
CA VAL A 76 -8.82 -13.58 -17.65
C VAL A 76 -8.58 -14.07 -19.09
N TYR A 77 -7.33 -14.06 -19.56
CA TYR A 77 -6.97 -14.54 -20.89
C TYR A 77 -7.25 -16.05 -21.07
N GLU A 78 -6.87 -16.86 -20.07
CA GLU A 78 -7.13 -18.30 -20.06
C GLU A 78 -8.64 -18.57 -20.19
N ARG A 79 -9.45 -17.88 -19.37
CA ARG A 79 -10.92 -17.99 -19.36
C ARG A 79 -11.58 -17.59 -20.67
N ARG A 80 -10.97 -16.69 -21.44
CA ARG A 80 -11.52 -16.23 -22.72
C ARG A 80 -11.20 -17.18 -23.88
N THR A 81 -10.12 -17.95 -23.76
CA THR A 81 -9.59 -18.79 -24.86
C THR A 81 -10.14 -20.22 -24.82
N ARG A 82 -10.80 -20.61 -23.72
CA ARG A 82 -11.56 -21.85 -23.58
C ARG A 82 -13.06 -21.60 -23.76
#